data_AF-A0A2M8NQU2-F1
#
_entry.id   AF-A0A2M8NQU2-F1
#
_cell.length_a   1.000
_cell.length_b   1.000
_cell.length_c   1.000
_cell.angle_alpha   90.00
_cell.angle_beta   90.00
_cell.angle_gamma   90.00
#
_symmetry.space_group_name_H-M   'P 1'
#
loop_
_entity.id
_entity.type
_entity.pdbx_description
1 polymer ?
#
loop_
_entity_poly.entity_id
_entity_poly.type
_entity_poly.pdbx_seq_one_letter_code
_entity_poly.pdbx_strand_id
1 'polypeptide(L)'
;MTTKLTPTAAALSSSKTQSNEKEAPVDVESVRAQLLRPYPSISLRGILIILIVIGILSWSLAGSEPSPANRVNSIFDPFIAMGNLIGRMLPPTFEVDRVRNVSIDLFGNQVLSFAIERSTLQLFGANWQIGWLPVISAVFETIQMAIIGTIGAVLMALPLSLLAARNTSPHPAIYQIVRLVLNFMRSIPELVFALLFVAAIGLGPFTGVLALAFGSVGSLTRVFSEAIEQIDPAQVNAVKATGASGIQNFVYAVIPQALPLFISYTIIFFESNVRHATILGYVGAGGVGFLLFKYTGTSAYDMLLGATLVLVVAVTIIDRFSSWLRARFI
;
A
#
# COMPACT_ATOMS: atom_id res chain seq x y z
N MET A 1 18.68 9.44 72.45
CA MET A 1 19.92 8.70 72.19
C MET A 1 19.56 7.42 71.43
N THR A 2 20.13 7.26 70.23
CA THR A 2 20.54 6.01 69.54
C THR A 2 20.14 4.67 70.20
N THR A 3 19.68 3.61 69.53
CA THR A 3 20.16 3.03 68.26
C THR A 3 19.27 1.83 67.84
N LYS A 4 19.05 1.69 66.51
CA LYS A 4 19.15 0.46 65.69
C LYS A 4 18.20 -0.77 65.85
N LEU A 5 17.62 -1.11 64.68
CA LEU A 5 17.39 -2.43 64.04
C LEU A 5 15.95 -2.96 63.97
N THR A 6 15.36 -2.80 62.79
CA THR A 6 14.37 -3.72 62.19
C THR A 6 14.67 -3.80 60.69
N PRO A 7 14.74 -5.00 60.12
CA PRO A 7 13.57 -5.48 59.39
C PRO A 7 13.18 -6.90 59.80
N THR A 8 11.90 -7.09 60.05
CA THR A 8 11.26 -8.37 60.33
C THR A 8 11.36 -9.26 59.10
N ALA A 9 12.13 -10.34 59.24
CA ALA A 9 12.09 -11.50 58.37
C ALA A 9 10.72 -12.18 58.48
N ALA A 10 9.94 -12.15 57.41
CA ALA A 10 8.77 -13.00 57.22
C ALA A 10 8.75 -13.48 55.76
N ALA A 11 8.63 -14.79 55.59
CA ALA A 11 8.51 -15.52 54.33
C ALA A 11 9.80 -15.90 53.57
N LEU A 12 10.85 -16.29 54.30
CA LEU A 12 11.84 -17.29 53.86
C LEU A 12 11.63 -18.58 54.67
N SER A 13 10.58 -19.35 54.37
CA SER A 13 10.42 -20.71 54.94
C SER A 13 9.54 -21.64 54.08
N SER A 14 9.89 -21.84 52.82
CA SER A 14 9.43 -23.04 52.08
C SER A 14 10.41 -23.54 51.01
N SER A 15 11.67 -23.11 51.07
CA SER A 15 12.78 -23.71 50.30
C SER A 15 13.43 -24.82 51.13
N LYS A 16 12.70 -25.91 51.41
CA LYS A 16 13.25 -27.21 51.83
C LYS A 16 12.20 -28.33 51.88
N THR A 17 11.52 -28.53 50.76
CA THR A 17 11.04 -29.87 50.39
C THR A 17 11.35 -30.09 48.92
N GLN A 18 12.65 -30.07 48.59
CA GLN A 18 13.16 -30.85 47.47
C GLN A 18 13.08 -32.32 47.89
N SER A 19 11.88 -32.88 47.85
CA SER A 19 11.67 -34.32 47.91
C SER A 19 11.32 -34.78 46.50
N ASN A 20 12.36 -35.14 45.75
CA ASN A 20 12.42 -36.48 45.19
C ASN A 20 11.18 -36.93 44.39
N GLU A 21 10.75 -36.14 43.40
CA GLU A 21 10.03 -36.73 42.27
C GLU A 21 11.08 -37.33 41.34
N LYS A 22 11.30 -38.64 41.50
CA LYS A 22 11.85 -39.47 40.43
C LYS A 22 11.15 -39.06 39.13
N GLU A 23 11.87 -38.47 38.18
CA GLU A 23 11.43 -38.45 36.79
C GLU A 23 11.11 -39.90 36.43
N ALA A 24 9.82 -40.19 36.24
CA ALA A 24 9.39 -41.49 35.79
C ALA A 24 10.17 -41.80 34.50
N PRO A 25 10.72 -43.02 34.34
CA PRO A 25 11.44 -43.36 33.13
C PRO A 25 10.53 -43.08 31.95
N VAL A 26 10.95 -42.17 31.06
CA VAL A 26 10.17 -41.82 29.88
C VAL A 26 9.99 -43.10 29.09
N ASP A 27 8.77 -43.62 29.08
CA ASP A 27 8.42 -44.84 28.36
C ASP A 27 8.53 -44.55 26.86
N VAL A 28 9.74 -44.81 26.34
CA VAL A 28 10.15 -44.56 24.96
C VAL A 28 9.22 -45.26 23.99
N GLU A 29 8.63 -46.40 24.39
CA GLU A 29 7.72 -47.18 23.57
C GLU A 29 6.35 -46.52 23.45
N SER A 30 5.84 -45.91 24.53
CA SER A 30 4.61 -45.10 24.50
C SER A 30 4.74 -43.84 23.65
N VAL A 31 5.89 -43.16 23.71
CA VAL A 31 6.17 -41.95 22.91
C VAL A 31 6.39 -42.31 21.44
N ARG A 32 7.11 -43.41 21.18
CA ARG A 32 7.28 -43.96 19.82
C ARG A 32 5.92 -44.36 19.22
N ALA A 33 5.03 -44.96 20.01
CA ALA A 33 3.68 -45.30 19.57
C ALA A 33 2.80 -44.07 19.29
N GLN A 34 3.02 -42.95 19.98
CA GLN A 34 2.34 -41.68 19.67
C GLN A 34 2.88 -41.02 18.41
N LEU A 35 4.20 -41.05 18.19
CA LEU A 35 4.84 -40.49 16.99
C LEU A 35 4.58 -41.31 15.72
N LEU A 36 4.37 -42.63 15.86
CA LEU A 36 4.02 -43.52 14.74
C LEU A 36 2.55 -43.45 14.35
N ARG A 37 1.69 -42.67 15.03
CA ARG A 37 0.32 -42.45 14.58
C ARG A 37 0.31 -41.48 13.40
N PRO A 38 -0.08 -41.90 12.19
CA PRO A 38 -0.02 -41.06 10.99
C PRO A 38 -1.03 -39.90 11.01
N TYR A 39 -2.05 -39.93 11.88
CA TYR A 39 -3.06 -38.87 11.97
C TYR A 39 -3.46 -38.53 13.41
N PRO A 40 -3.75 -37.25 13.71
CA PRO A 40 -4.30 -36.84 14.99
C PRO A 40 -5.68 -37.49 15.19
N SER A 41 -5.92 -38.05 16.38
CA SER A 41 -7.24 -38.60 16.71
C SER A 41 -8.27 -37.48 16.70
N ILE A 42 -9.25 -37.57 15.81
CA ILE A 42 -10.33 -36.59 15.70
C ILE A 42 -11.11 -36.62 17.03
N SER A 43 -10.91 -35.61 17.86
CA SER A 43 -11.67 -35.46 19.10
C SER A 43 -13.09 -34.96 18.78
N LEU A 44 -14.05 -35.22 19.67
CA LEU A 44 -15.44 -34.75 19.53
C LEU A 44 -15.51 -33.22 19.29
N ARG A 45 -14.57 -32.47 19.90
CA ARG A 45 -14.41 -31.02 19.71
C ARG A 45 -13.98 -30.68 18.29
N GLY A 46 -13.10 -31.48 17.67
CA GLY A 46 -12.69 -31.33 16.28
C GLY A 46 -13.85 -31.52 15.30
N ILE A 47 -14.72 -32.51 15.53
CA ILE A 47 -15.93 -32.73 14.73
C ILE A 47 -16.89 -31.53 14.86
N LEU A 48 -17.08 -31.03 16.07
CA LEU A 48 -17.95 -29.88 16.32
C LEU A 48 -17.45 -28.63 15.59
N ILE A 49 -16.14 -28.37 15.62
CA ILE A 49 -15.52 -27.25 14.89
C ILE A 49 -15.69 -27.41 13.39
N ILE A 50 -15.47 -28.61 12.84
CA ILE A 50 -15.67 -28.89 11.41
C ILE A 50 -17.14 -28.63 11.01
N LEU A 51 -18.10 -29.08 11.82
CA LEU A 51 -19.53 -28.83 11.55
C LEU A 51 -19.90 -27.35 11.63
N ILE A 52 -19.34 -26.60 12.59
CA ILE A 52 -19.53 -25.15 12.67
C ILE A 52 -18.95 -24.46 11.44
N VAL A 53 -17.74 -24.83 11.00
CA VAL A 53 -17.10 -24.28 9.80
C VAL A 53 -17.93 -24.59 8.56
N ILE A 54 -18.41 -25.83 8.41
CA ILE A 54 -19.28 -26.22 7.29
C ILE A 54 -20.60 -25.43 7.34
N GLY A 55 -21.19 -25.24 8.52
CA GLY A 55 -22.41 -24.45 8.71
C GLY A 55 -22.22 -22.98 8.31
N ILE A 56 -21.11 -22.36 8.72
CA ILE A 56 -20.77 -20.98 8.35
C ILE A 56 -20.51 -20.86 6.84
N LEU A 57 -19.78 -21.80 6.25
CA LEU A 57 -19.52 -21.83 4.81
C LEU A 57 -20.81 -22.03 4.01
N SER A 58 -21.68 -22.93 4.46
CA SER A 58 -22.98 -23.18 3.81
C SER A 58 -23.90 -21.96 3.92
N TRP A 59 -23.92 -21.30 5.07
CA TRP A 59 -24.65 -20.04 5.27
C TRP A 59 -24.11 -18.91 4.39
N SER A 60 -22.78 -18.82 4.25
CA SER A 60 -22.12 -17.87 3.34
C SER A 60 -22.44 -18.13 1.87
N LEU A 61 -22.60 -19.40 1.47
CA LEU A 61 -22.90 -19.80 0.09
C LEU A 61 -24.39 -19.66 -0.27
N ALA A 62 -25.29 -19.85 0.70
CA ALA A 62 -26.74 -19.74 0.49
C ALA A 62 -27.18 -18.33 0.04
N GLY A 63 -26.42 -17.29 0.38
CA GLY A 63 -26.69 -15.92 -0.09
C GLY A 63 -26.34 -15.66 -1.56
N SER A 64 -25.77 -16.64 -2.28
CA SER A 64 -25.23 -16.49 -3.63
C SER A 64 -25.96 -17.29 -4.71
N GLU A 65 -27.18 -17.81 -4.42
CA GLU A 65 -27.92 -18.65 -5.37
C GLU A 65 -27.94 -18.03 -6.79
N PRO A 66 -27.37 -18.73 -7.80
CA PRO A 66 -27.41 -18.24 -9.17
C PRO A 66 -28.86 -18.13 -9.65
N SER A 67 -29.16 -17.06 -10.40
CA SER A 67 -30.41 -16.92 -11.17
C SER A 67 -30.72 -18.23 -11.92
N PRO A 68 -31.99 -18.66 -12.04
CA PRO A 68 -32.37 -19.92 -12.71
C PRO A 68 -31.79 -20.10 -14.12
N ALA A 69 -31.45 -19.01 -14.82
CA ALA A 69 -30.81 -19.04 -16.14
C ALA A 69 -29.28 -19.32 -16.12
N ASN A 70 -28.61 -19.12 -14.99
CA ASN A 70 -27.16 -19.29 -14.80
C ASN A 70 -26.83 -20.43 -13.80
N ARG A 71 -27.76 -21.37 -13.59
CA ARG A 71 -27.47 -22.56 -12.79
C ARG A 71 -26.33 -23.33 -13.44
N VAL A 72 -25.27 -23.50 -12.66
CA VAL A 72 -24.10 -24.31 -12.98
C VAL A 72 -24.58 -25.76 -13.11
N ASN A 73 -24.64 -26.26 -14.34
CA ASN A 73 -25.15 -27.61 -14.64
C ASN A 73 -24.06 -28.67 -14.43
N SER A 74 -22.79 -28.25 -14.41
CA SER A 74 -21.61 -29.07 -14.16
C SER A 74 -20.60 -28.33 -13.28
N ILE A 75 -19.90 -29.06 -12.40
CA ILE A 75 -18.82 -28.52 -11.55
C ILE A 75 -17.71 -27.81 -12.36
N PHE A 76 -17.61 -28.08 -13.66
CA PHE A 76 -16.63 -27.48 -14.56
C PHE A 76 -17.12 -26.26 -15.36
N ASP A 77 -18.43 -25.97 -15.43
CA ASP A 77 -18.97 -24.83 -16.18
C ASP A 77 -18.39 -23.47 -15.75
N PRO A 78 -18.13 -23.20 -14.45
CA PRO A 78 -17.52 -21.94 -14.02
C PRO A 78 -16.11 -21.75 -14.61
N PHE A 79 -15.35 -22.83 -14.75
CA PHE A 79 -13.99 -22.79 -15.29
C PHE A 79 -13.99 -22.55 -16.81
N ILE A 80 -14.95 -23.14 -17.53
CA ILE A 80 -15.12 -22.92 -18.97
C ILE A 80 -15.61 -21.50 -19.25
N ALA A 81 -16.57 -21.01 -18.47
CA ALA A 81 -17.04 -19.64 -18.53
C ALA A 81 -15.89 -18.64 -18.27
N MET A 82 -15.03 -18.94 -17.28
CA MET A 82 -13.82 -18.14 -17.02
C MET A 82 -12.85 -18.16 -18.20
N GLY A 83 -12.62 -19.33 -18.82
CA GLY A 83 -11.76 -19.44 -20.00
C GLY A 83 -12.27 -18.64 -21.20
N ASN A 84 -13.59 -18.69 -21.46
CA ASN A 84 -14.23 -17.90 -22.51
C ASN A 84 -14.16 -16.40 -22.23
N LEU A 85 -14.33 -16.01 -20.96
CA LEU A 85 -14.20 -14.63 -20.51
C LEU A 85 -12.76 -14.12 -20.74
N ILE A 86 -11.75 -14.89 -20.32
CA ILE A 86 -10.32 -14.57 -20.55
C ILE A 86 -10.01 -14.45 -22.05
N GLY A 87 -10.56 -15.33 -22.89
CA GLY A 87 -10.40 -15.26 -24.34
C GLY A 87 -10.98 -13.98 -24.96
N ARG A 88 -12.11 -13.49 -24.44
CA ARG A 88 -12.74 -12.23 -24.87
C ARG A 88 -11.99 -10.99 -24.39
N MET A 89 -11.16 -11.12 -23.36
CA MET A 89 -10.30 -10.04 -22.87
C MET A 89 -9.06 -9.79 -23.76
N LEU A 90 -8.80 -10.57 -24.81
CA LEU A 90 -7.55 -10.49 -25.59
C LEU A 90 -7.81 -10.61 -27.10
N PRO A 91 -7.75 -9.51 -27.90
CA PRO A 91 -7.69 -8.09 -27.55
C PRO A 91 -9.11 -7.44 -27.44
N PRO A 92 -9.42 -6.66 -26.39
CA PRO A 92 -10.70 -5.96 -26.27
C PRO A 92 -10.72 -4.76 -27.21
N THR A 93 -11.82 -4.51 -27.91
CA THR A 93 -12.01 -3.28 -28.68
C THR A 93 -12.47 -2.16 -27.74
N PHE A 94 -11.54 -1.36 -27.25
CA PHE A 94 -11.88 -0.21 -26.39
C PHE A 94 -12.37 0.96 -27.24
N GLU A 95 -13.58 1.44 -26.98
CA GLU A 95 -14.11 2.67 -27.57
C GLU A 95 -13.53 3.90 -26.84
N VAL A 96 -12.97 4.82 -27.62
CA VAL A 96 -12.38 6.08 -27.13
C VAL A 96 -13.42 7.18 -27.24
N ASP A 97 -14.09 7.51 -26.13
CA ASP A 97 -15.05 8.63 -26.07
C ASP A 97 -14.38 9.99 -25.87
N ARG A 98 -13.09 10.01 -25.50
CA ARG A 98 -12.32 11.24 -25.30
C ARG A 98 -11.08 11.25 -26.18
N VAL A 99 -11.12 12.07 -27.21
CA VAL A 99 -9.94 12.56 -27.93
C VAL A 99 -9.08 13.34 -26.93
N ARG A 100 -7.93 12.78 -26.52
CA ARG A 100 -7.00 13.46 -25.62
C ARG A 100 -6.01 14.26 -26.46
N ASN A 101 -6.28 15.55 -26.61
CA ASN A 101 -5.34 16.49 -27.21
C ASN A 101 -4.33 16.90 -26.14
N VAL A 102 -3.10 16.39 -26.23
CA VAL A 102 -2.00 16.81 -25.37
C VAL A 102 -1.25 17.91 -26.10
N SER A 103 -1.43 19.15 -25.66
CA SER A 103 -0.62 20.30 -26.09
C SER A 103 0.47 20.59 -25.06
N ILE A 104 1.71 20.56 -25.51
CA ILE A 104 2.87 21.05 -24.77
C ILE A 104 3.05 22.49 -25.20
N ASP A 105 2.66 23.40 -24.32
CA ASP A 105 2.82 24.84 -24.50
C ASP A 105 4.10 25.29 -23.79
N LEU A 106 5.04 25.89 -24.53
CA LEU A 106 6.19 26.60 -23.96
C LEU A 106 6.06 28.08 -24.27
N PHE A 107 6.13 28.91 -23.22
CA PHE A 107 6.06 30.38 -23.34
C PHE A 107 4.81 30.90 -24.06
N GLY A 108 3.67 30.24 -23.87
CA GLY A 108 2.40 30.63 -24.51
C GLY A 108 2.30 30.29 -25.99
N ASN A 109 3.33 29.66 -26.58
CA ASN A 109 3.26 29.05 -27.90
C ASN A 109 3.10 27.54 -27.79
N GLN A 110 2.15 27.00 -28.53
CA GLN A 110 1.97 25.55 -28.65
C GLN A 110 3.14 24.99 -29.46
N VAL A 111 4.06 24.27 -28.80
CA VAL A 111 5.26 23.74 -29.46
C VAL A 111 5.01 22.32 -30.00
N LEU A 112 4.18 21.53 -29.31
CA LEU A 112 3.79 20.19 -29.76
C LEU A 112 2.35 19.92 -29.35
N SER A 113 1.45 19.69 -30.31
CA SER A 113 0.11 19.17 -30.05
C SER A 113 -0.02 17.80 -30.70
N PHE A 114 -0.35 16.78 -29.90
CA PHE A 114 -0.68 15.46 -30.42
C PHE A 114 -2.01 15.00 -29.84
N ALA A 115 -2.91 14.60 -30.74
CA ALA A 115 -4.18 13.99 -30.40
C ALA A 115 -3.99 12.47 -30.30
N ILE A 116 -4.26 11.90 -29.14
CA ILE A 116 -4.35 10.44 -29.01
C ILE A 116 -5.76 10.06 -29.46
N GLU A 117 -5.93 9.98 -30.78
CA GLU A 117 -7.12 9.45 -31.43
C GLU A 117 -6.79 8.06 -31.98
N ARG A 118 -7.66 7.10 -31.63
CA ARG A 118 -7.77 5.74 -32.16
C ARG A 118 -7.07 4.65 -31.35
N SER A 119 -7.81 3.57 -31.15
CA SER A 119 -7.31 2.21 -30.95
C SER A 119 -6.62 1.65 -32.21
N THR A 120 -6.27 2.48 -33.20
CA THR A 120 -5.57 2.06 -34.43
C THR A 120 -4.21 2.73 -34.55
N LEU A 121 -3.16 1.91 -34.63
CA LEU A 121 -1.81 2.31 -35.01
C LEU A 121 -1.67 2.18 -36.52
N GLN A 122 -1.44 3.29 -37.22
CA GLN A 122 -1.08 3.24 -38.64
C GLN A 122 0.42 2.97 -38.76
N LEU A 123 0.77 1.71 -39.05
CA LEU A 123 2.14 1.29 -39.31
C LEU A 123 2.20 0.75 -40.74
N PHE A 124 3.09 1.31 -41.56
CA PHE A 124 3.31 0.90 -42.95
C PHE A 124 2.04 0.93 -43.84
N GLY A 125 1.17 1.92 -43.64
CA GLY A 125 -0.07 2.05 -44.43
C GLY A 125 -1.18 1.05 -44.06
N ALA A 126 -0.99 0.21 -43.05
CA ALA A 126 -2.00 -0.69 -42.50
C ALA A 126 -2.53 -0.15 -41.16
N ASN A 127 -3.85 -0.24 -40.95
CA ASN A 127 -4.51 0.13 -39.70
C ASN A 127 -4.47 -1.06 -38.72
N TRP A 128 -3.57 -1.02 -37.73
CA TRP A 128 -3.49 -2.05 -36.68
C TRP A 128 -4.40 -1.70 -35.52
N GLN A 129 -5.49 -2.44 -35.29
CA GLN A 129 -6.38 -2.24 -34.14
C GLN A 129 -5.73 -2.78 -32.85
N ILE A 130 -4.95 -1.94 -32.16
CA ILE A 130 -4.47 -2.22 -30.81
C ILE A 130 -5.47 -1.64 -29.82
N GLY A 131 -6.42 -2.48 -29.41
CA GLY A 131 -7.44 -2.14 -28.43
C GLY A 131 -6.88 -1.48 -27.17
N TRP A 132 -5.73 -1.95 -26.68
CA TRP A 132 -5.15 -1.57 -25.39
C TRP A 132 -4.65 -0.12 -25.26
N LEU A 133 -4.48 0.60 -26.37
CA LEU A 133 -3.84 1.91 -26.39
C LEU A 133 -4.48 2.95 -25.46
N PRO A 134 -5.82 3.06 -25.35
CA PRO A 134 -6.48 4.00 -24.43
C PRO A 134 -6.24 3.66 -22.97
N VAL A 135 -6.19 2.38 -22.62
CA VAL A 135 -5.90 1.92 -21.25
C VAL A 135 -4.45 2.23 -20.90
N ILE A 136 -3.51 1.99 -21.82
CA ILE A 136 -2.09 2.30 -21.62
C ILE A 136 -1.91 3.81 -21.37
N SER A 137 -2.57 4.67 -22.16
CA SER A 137 -2.53 6.12 -21.92
C SER A 137 -3.10 6.49 -20.54
N ALA A 138 -4.19 5.86 -20.11
CA ALA A 138 -4.79 6.11 -18.80
C ALA A 138 -3.90 5.60 -17.64
N VAL A 139 -3.14 4.52 -17.85
CA VAL A 139 -2.12 4.04 -16.91
C VAL A 139 -0.99 5.07 -16.79
N PHE A 140 -0.52 5.65 -17.90
CA PHE A 140 0.48 6.73 -17.84
C PHE A 140 -0.03 7.94 -17.05
N GLU A 141 -1.28 8.33 -17.23
CA GLU A 141 -1.91 9.39 -16.43
C GLU A 141 -1.94 9.03 -14.93
N THR A 142 -2.28 7.79 -14.58
CA THR A 142 -2.22 7.29 -13.19
C THR A 142 -0.81 7.34 -12.61
N ILE A 143 0.21 6.97 -13.39
CA ILE A 143 1.61 7.06 -12.97
C ILE A 143 2.02 8.52 -12.75
N GLN A 144 1.67 9.43 -13.67
CA GLN A 144 1.93 10.87 -13.52
C GLN A 144 1.30 11.42 -12.24
N MET A 145 0.05 11.05 -11.97
CA MET A 145 -0.63 11.45 -10.73
C MET A 145 0.12 10.97 -9.49
N ALA A 146 0.57 9.71 -9.49
CA ALA A 146 1.33 9.13 -8.40
C ALA A 146 2.71 9.79 -8.21
N ILE A 147 3.42 10.11 -9.30
CA ILE A 147 4.71 10.83 -9.23
C ILE A 147 4.50 12.19 -8.58
N ILE A 148 3.60 13.01 -9.13
CA ILE A 148 3.39 14.39 -8.65
C ILE A 148 2.82 14.37 -7.23
N GLY A 149 1.86 13.49 -6.95
CA GLY A 149 1.28 13.33 -5.61
C GLY A 149 2.33 12.93 -4.57
N THR A 150 3.23 12.00 -4.93
CA THR A 150 4.32 11.59 -4.04
C THR A 150 5.34 12.71 -3.82
N ILE A 151 5.72 13.44 -4.87
CA ILE A 151 6.60 14.61 -4.72
C ILE A 151 5.96 15.65 -3.81
N GLY A 152 4.67 15.97 -4.01
CA GLY A 152 3.92 16.86 -3.13
C GLY A 152 3.92 16.38 -1.68
N ALA A 153 3.69 15.09 -1.45
CA ALA A 153 3.74 14.48 -0.14
C ALA A 153 5.14 14.59 0.51
N VAL A 154 6.22 14.31 -0.23
CA VAL A 154 7.61 14.43 0.24
C VAL A 154 7.94 15.87 0.62
N LEU A 155 7.57 16.84 -0.22
CA LEU A 155 7.83 18.27 0.03
C LEU A 155 7.15 18.77 1.30
N MET A 156 5.95 18.27 1.60
CA MET A 156 5.24 18.57 2.85
C MET A 156 5.79 17.75 4.04
N ALA A 157 6.15 16.48 3.81
CA ALA A 157 6.59 15.57 4.86
C ALA A 157 7.99 15.90 5.40
N LEU A 158 8.92 16.37 4.56
CA LEU A 158 10.27 16.73 4.99
C LEU A 158 10.29 17.77 6.11
N PRO A 159 9.69 18.97 5.98
CA PRO A 159 9.68 19.96 7.06
C PRO A 159 8.86 19.48 8.27
N LEU A 160 7.73 18.80 8.06
CA LEU A 160 6.92 18.27 9.16
C LEU A 160 7.65 17.18 9.94
N SER A 161 8.51 16.38 9.29
CA SER A 161 9.25 15.30 9.93
C SER A 161 10.27 15.82 10.94
N LEU A 162 10.89 16.98 10.66
CA LEU A 162 11.81 17.66 11.57
C LEU A 162 11.11 18.15 12.84
N LEU A 163 9.86 18.58 12.70
CA LEU A 163 9.02 19.00 13.83
C LEU A 163 8.37 17.81 14.56
N ALA A 164 8.34 16.63 13.95
CA ALA A 164 7.74 15.42 14.51
C ALA A 164 8.78 14.47 15.15
N ALA A 165 10.08 14.74 14.96
CA ALA A 165 11.19 13.95 15.48
C ALA A 165 11.71 14.51 16.81
N ARG A 166 11.83 13.66 17.84
CA ARG A 166 12.19 14.06 19.22
C ARG A 166 13.55 14.75 19.34
N ASN A 167 14.50 14.39 18.49
CA ASN A 167 15.88 14.91 18.54
C ASN A 167 16.07 16.24 17.80
N THR A 168 15.20 16.58 16.83
CA THR A 168 15.28 17.83 16.06
C THR A 168 14.19 18.85 16.41
N SER A 169 13.14 18.44 17.12
CA SER A 169 12.02 19.30 17.48
C SER A 169 12.44 20.46 18.39
N PRO A 170 12.05 21.72 18.11
CA PRO A 170 12.42 22.87 18.93
C PRO A 170 11.80 22.88 20.33
N HIS A 171 10.57 22.37 20.47
CA HIS A 171 9.83 22.40 21.73
C HIS A 171 8.94 21.14 21.89
N PRO A 172 8.84 20.54 23.09
CA PRO A 172 8.02 19.34 23.32
C PRO A 172 6.54 19.50 22.94
N ALA A 173 5.97 20.69 23.11
CA ALA A 173 4.60 20.98 22.72
C ALA A 173 4.40 20.96 21.20
N ILE A 174 5.33 21.52 20.41
CA ILE A 174 5.27 21.49 18.94
C ILE A 174 5.32 20.04 18.46
N TYR A 175 6.24 19.26 19.03
CA TYR A 175 6.37 17.83 18.76
C TYR A 175 5.04 17.08 18.99
N GLN A 176 4.36 17.34 20.11
CA GLN A 176 3.08 16.69 20.41
C GLN A 176 1.96 17.15 19.47
N ILE A 177 1.85 18.45 19.19
CA ILE A 177 0.82 19.01 18.30
C ILE A 177 0.99 18.46 16.88
N VAL A 178 2.21 18.48 16.35
CA VAL A 178 2.49 17.96 15.00
C VAL A 178 2.13 16.48 14.93
N ARG A 179 2.54 15.66 15.90
CA ARG A 179 2.16 14.24 15.91
C ARG A 179 0.65 14.02 16.02
N LEU A 180 -0.06 14.86 16.77
CA LEU A 180 -1.52 14.79 16.86
C LEU A 180 -2.17 15.07 15.50
N VAL A 181 -1.73 16.13 14.80
CA VAL A 181 -2.21 16.47 13.46
C VAL A 181 -1.90 15.35 12.46
N LEU A 182 -0.70 14.78 12.49
CA LEU A 182 -0.33 13.67 11.62
C LEU A 182 -1.17 12.41 11.89
N ASN A 183 -1.46 12.10 13.15
CA ASN A 183 -2.34 10.98 13.50
C ASN A 183 -3.78 11.19 13.00
N PHE A 184 -4.26 12.44 13.04
CA PHE A 184 -5.55 12.80 12.47
C PHE A 184 -5.57 12.61 10.95
N MET A 185 -4.58 13.14 10.23
CA MET A 185 -4.48 12.99 8.77
C MET A 185 -4.44 11.51 8.34
N ARG A 186 -3.77 10.65 9.12
CA ARG A 186 -3.68 9.20 8.85
C ARG A 186 -4.97 8.43 9.12
N SER A 187 -5.85 8.97 9.96
CA SER A 187 -7.13 8.33 10.26
C SER A 187 -8.12 8.47 9.11
N ILE A 188 -7.90 9.43 8.21
CA ILE A 188 -8.76 9.71 7.06
C ILE A 188 -8.24 8.91 5.86
N PRO A 189 -9.04 8.01 5.26
CA PRO A 189 -8.67 7.31 4.04
C PRO A 189 -8.46 8.27 2.87
N GLU A 190 -7.53 7.96 1.97
CA GLU A 190 -7.23 8.79 0.79
C GLU A 190 -8.45 9.00 -0.12
N LEU A 191 -9.35 8.01 -0.17
CA LEU A 191 -10.63 8.12 -0.86
C LEU A 191 -11.48 9.31 -0.37
N VAL A 192 -11.46 9.60 0.93
CA VAL A 192 -12.22 10.72 1.49
C VAL A 192 -11.61 12.04 1.04
N PHE A 193 -10.28 12.17 1.02
CA PHE A 193 -9.61 13.33 0.46
C PHE A 193 -9.94 13.53 -1.03
N ALA A 194 -9.98 12.44 -1.81
CA ALA A 194 -10.41 12.52 -3.20
C ALA A 194 -11.83 13.06 -3.33
N LEU A 195 -12.79 12.55 -2.55
CA LEU A 195 -14.17 13.05 -2.58
C LEU A 195 -14.26 14.53 -2.19
N LEU A 196 -13.49 14.97 -1.19
CA LEU A 196 -13.43 16.39 -0.79
C LEU A 196 -12.88 17.27 -1.91
N PHE A 197 -11.78 16.88 -2.54
CA PHE A 197 -11.19 17.66 -3.64
C PHE A 197 -12.04 17.59 -4.91
N VAL A 198 -12.73 16.47 -5.18
CA VAL A 198 -13.71 16.36 -6.27
C VAL A 198 -14.84 17.35 -6.05
N ALA A 199 -15.36 17.45 -4.83
CA ALA A 199 -16.39 18.43 -4.49
C ALA A 199 -15.89 19.88 -4.58
N ALA A 200 -14.63 20.14 -4.24
CA ALA A 200 -14.06 21.48 -4.19
C ALA A 200 -13.58 22.02 -5.56
N ILE A 201 -12.95 21.18 -6.38
CA ILE A 201 -12.24 21.59 -7.62
C ILE A 201 -12.85 20.90 -8.85
N GLY A 202 -13.58 19.80 -8.67
CA GLY A 202 -14.22 19.03 -9.73
C GLY A 202 -13.51 17.72 -10.07
N LEU A 203 -14.03 17.04 -11.08
CA LEU A 203 -13.49 15.78 -11.58
C LEU A 203 -12.20 16.01 -12.35
N GLY A 204 -11.21 15.13 -12.18
CA GLY A 204 -10.01 15.12 -13.00
C GLY A 204 -8.71 14.74 -12.28
N PRO A 205 -7.60 14.64 -13.03
CA PRO A 205 -6.32 14.14 -12.53
C PRO A 205 -5.70 15.01 -11.44
N PHE A 206 -5.88 16.32 -11.53
CA PHE A 206 -5.37 17.27 -10.54
C PHE A 206 -5.95 17.00 -9.15
N THR A 207 -7.25 16.69 -9.09
CA THR A 207 -7.93 16.28 -7.87
C THR A 207 -7.32 15.02 -7.26
N GLY A 208 -6.97 14.03 -8.10
CA GLY A 208 -6.29 12.82 -7.63
C GLY A 208 -4.87 13.09 -7.14
N VAL A 209 -4.12 13.98 -7.81
CA VAL A 209 -2.78 14.41 -7.34
C VAL A 209 -2.87 15.01 -5.93
N LEU A 210 -3.82 15.90 -5.68
CA LEU A 210 -4.02 16.50 -4.37
C LEU A 210 -4.42 15.45 -3.32
N ALA A 211 -5.36 14.58 -3.67
CA ALA A 211 -5.79 13.52 -2.77
C ALA A 211 -4.63 12.58 -2.36
N LEU A 212 -3.79 12.17 -3.31
CA LEU A 212 -2.59 11.37 -3.05
C LEU A 212 -1.58 12.15 -2.18
N ALA A 213 -1.33 13.41 -2.52
CA ALA A 213 -0.38 14.25 -1.81
C ALA A 213 -0.77 14.36 -0.33
N PHE A 214 -1.99 14.83 -0.05
CA PHE A 214 -2.50 15.02 1.32
C PHE A 214 -2.71 13.70 2.06
N GLY A 215 -3.21 12.67 1.38
CA GLY A 215 -3.42 11.35 1.96
C GLY A 215 -2.12 10.68 2.41
N SER A 216 -1.03 10.89 1.66
CA SER A 216 0.29 10.33 1.98
C SER A 216 1.08 11.11 3.03
N VAL A 217 0.85 12.43 3.22
CA VAL A 217 1.68 13.27 4.12
C VAL A 217 1.79 12.68 5.51
N GLY A 218 0.67 12.27 6.11
CA GLY A 218 0.64 11.82 7.50
C GLY A 218 1.53 10.60 7.75
N SER A 219 1.40 9.58 6.91
CA SER A 219 2.16 8.33 7.02
C SER A 219 3.62 8.52 6.61
N LEU A 220 3.88 9.29 5.55
CA LEU A 220 5.25 9.56 5.08
C LEU A 220 6.05 10.39 6.10
N THR A 221 5.43 11.41 6.69
CA THR A 221 6.05 12.22 7.75
C THR A 221 6.43 11.37 8.96
N ARG A 222 5.59 10.39 9.32
CA ARG A 222 5.88 9.48 10.44
C ARG A 222 7.17 8.72 10.18
N VAL A 223 7.27 8.02 9.06
CA VAL A 223 8.45 7.18 8.75
C VAL A 223 9.71 8.03 8.57
N PHE A 224 9.59 9.25 8.02
CA PHE A 224 10.70 10.20 7.98
C PHE A 224 11.12 10.65 9.38
N SER A 225 10.17 10.97 10.27
CA SER A 225 10.51 11.35 11.65
C SER A 225 11.19 10.22 12.42
N GLU A 226 10.79 8.97 12.18
CA GLU A 226 11.41 7.78 12.78
C GLU A 226 12.82 7.58 12.23
N ALA A 227 13.05 7.79 10.93
CA ALA A 227 14.38 7.77 10.34
C ALA A 227 15.30 8.84 10.95
N ILE A 228 14.79 10.05 11.19
CA ILE A 228 15.55 11.11 11.87
C ILE A 228 15.85 10.72 13.33
N GLU A 229 14.89 10.13 14.05
CA GLU A 229 15.07 9.68 15.44
C GLU A 229 16.11 8.56 15.59
N GLN A 230 16.37 7.78 14.54
CA GLN A 230 17.31 6.64 14.52
C GLN A 230 18.77 7.02 14.23
N ILE A 231 19.05 8.29 13.91
CA ILE A 231 20.38 8.81 13.60
C ILE A 231 21.34 8.68 14.80
N ASP A 232 22.61 8.38 14.55
CA ASP A 232 23.63 8.28 15.59
C ASP A 232 23.98 9.67 16.18
N PRO A 233 23.69 9.93 17.46
CA PRO A 233 24.01 11.21 18.09
C PRO A 233 25.51 11.48 18.17
N ALA A 234 26.38 10.46 18.11
CA ALA A 234 27.83 10.64 18.15
C ALA A 234 28.33 11.37 16.90
N GLN A 235 27.84 11.00 15.71
CA GLN A 235 28.18 11.68 14.45
C GLN A 235 27.70 13.14 14.45
N VAL A 236 26.51 13.40 15.02
CA VAL A 236 25.97 14.76 15.18
C VAL A 236 26.84 15.59 16.12
N ASN A 237 27.28 15.03 17.24
CA ASN A 237 28.13 15.74 18.19
C ASN A 237 29.54 15.99 17.64
N ALA A 238 30.07 15.08 16.82
CA ALA A 238 31.35 15.26 16.14
C ALA A 238 31.34 16.47 15.19
N VAL A 239 30.29 16.64 14.39
CA VAL A 239 30.13 17.82 13.51
C VAL A 239 29.92 19.10 14.33
N LYS A 240 29.16 19.06 15.42
CA LYS A 240 29.03 20.23 16.32
C LYS A 240 30.37 20.64 16.93
N ALA A 241 31.25 19.69 17.25
CA ALA A 241 32.56 19.96 17.84
C ALA A 241 33.51 20.73 16.90
N THR A 242 33.26 20.73 15.59
CA THR A 242 34.04 21.53 14.62
C THR A 242 33.63 23.01 14.59
N GLY A 243 32.67 23.43 15.41
CA GLY A 243 32.12 24.79 15.40
C GLY A 243 31.04 25.02 14.33
N ALA A 244 30.47 23.94 13.77
CA ALA A 244 29.43 24.02 12.76
C ALA A 244 28.15 24.70 13.29
N SER A 245 27.55 25.58 12.48
CA SER A 245 26.26 26.21 12.80
C SER A 245 25.10 25.19 12.80
N GLY A 246 23.95 25.53 13.36
CA GLY A 246 22.79 24.62 13.42
C GLY A 246 22.36 24.08 12.05
N ILE A 247 22.39 24.93 11.01
CA ILE A 247 22.07 24.53 9.63
C ILE A 247 23.16 23.61 9.07
N GLN A 248 24.44 23.92 9.30
CA GLN A 248 25.56 23.07 8.86
C GLN A 248 25.48 21.69 9.53
N ASN A 249 25.22 21.64 10.83
CA ASN A 249 25.04 20.39 11.54
C ASN A 249 23.86 19.56 10.98
N PHE A 250 22.75 20.22 10.64
CA PHE A 250 21.62 19.54 10.02
C PHE A 250 21.96 18.97 8.63
N VAL A 251 22.59 19.78 7.77
CA VAL A 251 22.94 19.38 6.40
C VAL A 251 24.03 18.32 6.34
N TYR A 252 25.03 18.38 7.23
CA TYR A 252 26.20 17.50 7.17
C TYR A 252 26.15 16.32 8.14
N ALA A 253 25.37 16.37 9.21
CA ALA A 253 25.25 15.25 10.14
C ALA A 253 23.90 14.53 10.04
N VAL A 254 22.79 15.26 9.92
CA VAL A 254 21.45 14.67 10.03
C VAL A 254 20.95 14.15 8.67
N ILE A 255 20.94 15.00 7.64
CA ILE A 255 20.46 14.63 6.30
C ILE A 255 21.18 13.39 5.75
N PRO A 256 22.52 13.29 5.75
CA PRO A 256 23.21 12.18 5.09
C PRO A 256 22.89 10.81 5.72
N GLN A 257 22.64 10.78 7.04
CA GLN A 257 22.28 9.55 7.75
C GLN A 257 20.82 9.12 7.49
N ALA A 258 19.87 10.07 7.39
CA ALA A 258 18.47 9.76 7.12
C ALA A 258 18.14 9.60 5.63
N LEU A 259 18.96 10.15 4.73
CA LEU A 259 18.69 10.20 3.29
C LEU A 259 18.44 8.82 2.66
N PRO A 260 19.21 7.75 2.96
CA PRO A 260 18.94 6.42 2.41
C PRO A 260 17.54 5.92 2.76
N LEU A 261 17.10 6.14 4.01
CA LEU A 261 15.74 5.78 4.46
C LEU A 261 14.68 6.67 3.82
N PHE A 262 14.92 7.97 3.65
CA PHE A 262 13.99 8.85 2.97
C PHE A 262 13.75 8.41 1.52
N ILE A 263 14.81 8.07 0.79
CA ILE A 263 14.72 7.56 -0.58
C ILE A 263 13.94 6.24 -0.60
N SER A 264 14.27 5.31 0.29
CA SER A 264 13.60 4.01 0.39
C SER A 264 12.09 4.16 0.61
N TYR A 265 11.69 4.94 1.62
CA TYR A 265 10.28 5.18 1.92
C TYR A 265 9.58 5.95 0.81
N THR A 266 10.24 6.92 0.17
CA THR A 266 9.66 7.65 -0.97
C THR A 266 9.32 6.70 -2.13
N ILE A 267 10.21 5.75 -2.45
CA ILE A 267 9.96 4.77 -3.52
C ILE A 267 8.81 3.83 -3.14
N ILE A 268 8.76 3.38 -1.88
CA ILE A 268 7.66 2.52 -1.38
C ILE A 268 6.31 3.27 -1.46
N PHE A 269 6.27 4.53 -1.05
CA PHE A 269 5.06 5.34 -1.12
C PHE A 269 4.66 5.68 -2.56
N PHE A 270 5.63 5.91 -3.45
CA PHE A 270 5.35 6.07 -4.88
C PHE A 270 4.61 4.86 -5.45
N GLU A 271 5.14 3.67 -5.20
CA GLU A 271 4.55 2.40 -5.64
C GLU A 271 3.12 2.21 -5.07
N SER A 272 2.94 2.52 -3.79
CA SER A 272 1.62 2.50 -3.14
C SER A 272 0.66 3.53 -3.75
N ASN A 273 1.14 4.73 -4.05
CA ASN A 273 0.34 5.81 -4.63
C ASN A 273 -0.11 5.50 -6.05
N VAL A 274 0.68 4.75 -6.83
CA VAL A 274 0.23 4.23 -8.14
C VAL A 274 -0.99 3.33 -7.96
N ARG A 275 -0.99 2.44 -6.95
CA ARG A 275 -2.15 1.59 -6.65
C ARG A 275 -3.33 2.41 -6.14
N HIS A 276 -3.11 3.32 -5.19
CA HIS A 276 -4.18 4.15 -4.64
C HIS A 276 -4.83 5.01 -5.72
N ALA A 277 -4.05 5.58 -6.64
CA ALA A 277 -4.54 6.40 -7.75
C ALA A 277 -5.59 5.67 -8.63
N THR A 278 -5.54 4.34 -8.71
CA THR A 278 -6.56 3.54 -9.42
C THR A 278 -7.91 3.57 -8.71
N ILE A 279 -7.91 3.48 -7.39
CA ILE A 279 -9.10 3.53 -6.55
C ILE A 279 -9.66 4.97 -6.55
N LEU A 280 -8.77 5.97 -6.45
CA LEU A 280 -9.17 7.37 -6.53
C LEU A 280 -9.76 7.70 -7.91
N GLY A 281 -9.20 7.13 -8.98
CA GLY A 281 -9.73 7.29 -10.33
C GLY A 281 -11.17 6.79 -10.47
N TYR A 282 -11.52 5.72 -9.76
CA TYR A 282 -12.88 5.16 -9.73
C TYR A 282 -13.90 6.14 -9.16
N VAL A 283 -13.52 7.00 -8.21
CA VAL A 283 -14.39 8.05 -7.64
C VAL A 283 -14.34 9.37 -8.41
N GLY A 284 -13.73 9.39 -9.60
CA GLY A 284 -13.73 10.56 -10.48
C GLY A 284 -12.42 11.35 -10.52
N ALA A 285 -11.35 10.85 -9.91
CA ALA A 285 -10.03 11.50 -9.93
C ALA A 285 -9.23 11.25 -11.23
N GLY A 286 -9.81 10.60 -12.25
CA GLY A 286 -9.18 10.40 -13.55
C GLY A 286 -8.31 9.14 -13.67
N GLY A 287 -7.47 9.08 -14.70
CA GLY A 287 -6.58 7.94 -14.97
C GLY A 287 -7.32 6.64 -15.28
N VAL A 288 -6.63 5.51 -15.10
CA VAL A 288 -7.17 4.17 -15.38
C VAL A 288 -8.40 3.83 -14.55
N GLY A 289 -8.48 4.31 -13.30
CA GLY A 289 -9.62 4.08 -12.42
C GLY A 289 -10.94 4.63 -12.98
N PHE A 290 -10.88 5.74 -13.71
CA PHE A 290 -12.05 6.32 -14.36
C PHE A 290 -12.59 5.42 -15.47
N LEU A 291 -11.71 4.75 -16.22
CA LEU A 291 -12.11 3.75 -17.21
C LEU A 291 -12.80 2.55 -16.55
N LEU A 292 -12.27 2.08 -15.41
CA LEU A 292 -12.89 1.00 -14.64
C LEU A 292 -14.29 1.38 -14.15
N PHE A 293 -14.47 2.61 -13.65
CA PHE A 293 -15.79 3.14 -13.27
C PHE A 293 -16.75 3.15 -14.47
N LYS A 294 -16.29 3.66 -15.63
CA LYS A 294 -17.07 3.69 -16.87
C LYS A 294 -17.54 2.29 -17.30
N TYR A 295 -16.62 1.33 -17.42
CA TYR A 295 -16.96 -0.02 -17.89
C TYR A 295 -17.82 -0.80 -16.90
N THR A 296 -17.69 -0.50 -15.60
CA THR A 296 -18.61 -1.03 -14.58
C THR A 296 -20.01 -0.47 -14.79
N GLY A 297 -20.14 0.85 -15.02
CA GLY A 297 -21.43 1.50 -15.27
C GLY A 297 -22.14 1.03 -16.53
N THR A 298 -21.39 0.67 -17.59
CA THR A 298 -21.95 0.14 -18.85
C THR A 298 -22.07 -1.39 -18.88
N SER A 299 -21.76 -2.08 -17.78
CA SER A 299 -21.72 -3.56 -17.71
C SER A 299 -20.82 -4.21 -18.78
N ALA A 300 -19.81 -3.49 -19.26
CA ALA A 300 -18.85 -3.95 -20.26
C ALA A 300 -17.71 -4.74 -19.58
N TYR A 301 -18.04 -5.89 -18.99
CA TYR A 301 -17.10 -6.68 -18.18
C TYR A 301 -15.87 -7.18 -18.95
N ASP A 302 -16.00 -7.43 -20.26
CA ASP A 302 -14.86 -7.81 -21.11
C ASP A 302 -13.81 -6.67 -21.17
N MET A 303 -14.27 -5.42 -21.32
CA MET A 303 -13.40 -4.23 -21.32
C MET A 303 -12.87 -3.93 -19.92
N LEU A 304 -13.71 -4.08 -18.89
CA LEU A 304 -13.32 -3.89 -17.49
C LEU A 304 -12.15 -4.80 -17.12
N LEU A 305 -12.29 -6.10 -17.37
CA LEU A 305 -11.31 -7.10 -16.99
C LEU A 305 -10.04 -7.00 -17.84
N GLY A 306 -10.18 -6.67 -19.13
CA GLY A 306 -9.04 -6.28 -19.95
C GLY A 306 -8.28 -5.10 -19.33
N ALA A 307 -8.97 -3.99 -19.03
CA ALA A 307 -8.32 -2.82 -18.46
C ALA A 307 -7.63 -3.12 -17.12
N THR A 308 -8.25 -3.97 -16.29
CA THR A 308 -7.64 -4.48 -15.06
C THR A 308 -6.39 -5.31 -15.34
N LEU A 309 -6.36 -6.16 -16.37
CA LEU A 309 -5.18 -6.95 -16.73
C LEU A 309 -3.99 -6.04 -17.09
N VAL A 310 -4.22 -5.00 -17.93
CA VAL A 310 -3.16 -4.03 -18.28
C VAL A 310 -2.67 -3.28 -17.05
N LEU A 311 -3.59 -2.88 -16.16
CA LEU A 311 -3.22 -2.25 -14.90
C LEU A 311 -2.35 -3.16 -14.03
N VAL A 312 -2.72 -4.43 -13.88
CA VAL A 312 -1.94 -5.42 -13.10
C VAL A 312 -0.54 -5.58 -13.69
N VAL A 313 -0.43 -5.72 -15.01
CA VAL A 313 0.87 -5.82 -15.70
C VAL A 313 1.70 -4.55 -15.46
N ALA A 314 1.11 -3.37 -15.62
CA ALA A 314 1.80 -2.11 -15.41
C ALA A 314 2.28 -1.92 -13.96
N VAL A 315 1.43 -2.17 -12.97
CA VAL A 315 1.78 -2.10 -11.54
C VAL A 315 2.88 -3.10 -11.20
N THR A 316 2.83 -4.31 -11.77
CA THR A 316 3.87 -5.33 -11.58
C THR A 316 5.22 -4.86 -12.14
N ILE A 317 5.23 -4.25 -13.32
CA ILE A 317 6.45 -3.68 -13.92
C ILE A 317 7.02 -2.57 -13.02
N ILE A 318 6.16 -1.68 -12.51
CA ILE A 318 6.56 -0.58 -11.63
C ILE A 318 7.12 -1.11 -10.32
N ASP A 319 6.52 -2.13 -9.71
CA ASP A 319 7.01 -2.74 -8.48
C ASP A 319 8.39 -3.40 -8.69
N ARG A 320 8.56 -4.15 -9.80
CA ARG A 320 9.86 -4.74 -10.16
C ARG A 320 10.93 -3.67 -10.38
N PHE A 321 10.60 -2.60 -11.09
CA PHE A 321 11.51 -1.48 -11.31
C PHE A 321 11.86 -0.78 -9.98
N SER A 322 10.88 -0.56 -9.12
CA SER A 322 11.05 0.07 -7.80
C SER A 322 11.92 -0.77 -6.88
N SER A 323 11.72 -2.09 -6.89
CA SER A 323 12.54 -3.05 -6.16
C SER A 323 13.98 -3.08 -6.64
N TRP A 324 14.20 -3.07 -7.96
CA TRP A 324 15.53 -2.98 -8.55
C TRP A 324 16.23 -1.66 -8.18
N LEU A 325 15.50 -0.55 -8.22
CA LEU A 325 16.02 0.77 -7.86
C LEU A 325 16.47 0.81 -6.40
N ARG A 326 15.64 0.31 -5.48
CA ARG A 326 15.98 0.22 -4.05
C ARG A 326 17.24 -0.61 -3.82
N ALA A 327 17.36 -1.77 -4.46
CA ALA A 327 18.53 -2.65 -4.32
C ALA A 327 19.84 -2.08 -4.90
N ARG A 328 19.76 -1.03 -5.74
CA ARG A 328 20.93 -0.38 -6.32
C ARG A 328 21.44 0.79 -5.47
N PHE A 329 20.54 1.50 -4.79
CA PHE A 329 20.86 2.70 -4.01
C PHE A 329 20.99 2.46 -2.50
N ILE A 330 20.55 1.31 -2.00
CA ILE A 330 20.56 0.89 -0.58
C ILE A 330 21.28 -0.44 -0.49
#